data_AF-A0A9P8S4Z8-F1
#
_entry.id   AF-A0A9P8S4Z8-F1
#
_cell.length_a   1.000
_cell.length_b   1.000
_cell.length_c   1.000
_cell.angle_alpha   90.00
_cell.angle_beta   90.00
_cell.angle_gamma   90.00
#
_symmetry.space_group_name_H-M   'P 1'
#
loop_
_entity.id
_entity.type
_entity.pdbx_description
1 polymer ?
#
loop_
_entity_poly.entity_id
_entity_poly.type
_entity_poly.pdbx_seq_one_letter_code
_entity_poly.pdbx_strand_id
1 'polypeptide(L)'
;MSRCQAVARPLARQLRQSCAVRPFTTAAPRAAEAQEQAAAASREPSALDLDPTTVLPEFEAQLIKAGKMPIGSRRRRMAMRTTQNIPFEQLPYQAFQEARKILAADREDKLAKIEAELDKIAKLEANDAADVKGGQKMKDVKLASLRREVERLKLLADANDPLVKKRFEDGLGDMNKPIYRALAEKKWRSYDYRLITQRIKQFNIVPDVLPKLEPTADVQLYFRQSKIAPGDIVNSQVSENAPRLRVQVFNKGERLVTVVVVDSDVPDIEGDSFTKRCHYLAANIPLSPTDTSLPLGKIVAEDQLAVPWMPAFSQKGAPYHRLGIYLLEQRAGDKVDVAALKELYAARDGFSLKSMRDKFGLTPFGFSLFRSVWDENTAAVMARHGIPGADVELRPTRVHSLKPPVKPRGWEAKRQGPKYRHLWKYTKRIKGISNAKGWIKRR
;
A
#
# COMPACT_ATOMS: atom_id res chain seq x y z
N MET A 1 -10.15 49.40 -5.66
CA MET A 1 -9.60 49.19 -7.02
C MET A 1 -8.47 48.19 -6.88
N SER A 2 -8.36 47.04 -7.53
CA SER A 2 -8.85 46.56 -8.83
C SER A 2 -9.10 45.04 -8.72
N ARG A 3 -10.16 44.56 -9.39
CA ARG A 3 -10.53 43.13 -9.51
C ARG A 3 -10.01 42.63 -10.87
N CYS A 4 -9.23 41.54 -10.89
CA CYS A 4 -8.83 40.88 -12.12
C CYS A 4 -9.96 39.96 -12.63
N GLN A 5 -10.52 40.30 -13.79
CA GLN A 5 -11.48 39.49 -14.53
C GLN A 5 -10.74 38.44 -15.38
N ALA A 6 -11.16 37.17 -15.25
CA ALA A 6 -10.70 36.09 -16.11
C ALA A 6 -11.49 36.09 -17.43
N VAL A 7 -10.77 36.07 -18.54
CA VAL A 7 -11.26 36.12 -19.92
C VAL A 7 -11.78 34.74 -20.34
N ALA A 8 -13.06 34.63 -20.66
CA ALA A 8 -13.66 33.49 -21.34
C ALA A 8 -13.59 33.68 -22.87
N ARG A 9 -13.08 32.69 -23.61
CA ARG A 9 -13.01 32.71 -25.08
C ARG A 9 -14.34 32.28 -25.72
N PRO A 10 -14.74 32.85 -26.87
CA PRO A 10 -15.95 32.48 -27.58
C PRO A 10 -15.65 31.38 -28.62
N LEU A 11 -16.27 30.21 -28.50
CA LEU A 11 -16.38 29.23 -29.57
C LEU A 11 -17.86 28.96 -29.84
N ALA A 12 -18.49 29.91 -30.52
CA ALA A 12 -19.82 29.75 -31.09
C ALA A 12 -19.83 30.41 -32.46
N ARG A 13 -19.41 29.68 -33.50
CA ARG A 13 -19.86 29.93 -34.87
C ARG A 13 -19.49 28.76 -35.78
N GLN A 14 -20.49 28.35 -36.56
CA GLN A 14 -20.44 27.49 -37.74
C GLN A 14 -20.36 25.98 -37.48
N LEU A 15 -21.50 25.33 -37.60
CA LEU A 15 -21.73 24.21 -38.54
C LEU A 15 -23.24 24.06 -38.74
N ARG A 16 -23.77 24.74 -39.76
CA ARG A 16 -25.06 24.41 -40.38
C ARG A 16 -24.78 23.31 -41.40
N GLN A 17 -25.27 22.11 -41.16
CA GLN A 17 -25.55 21.13 -42.20
C GLN A 17 -26.93 20.53 -41.92
N SER A 18 -27.83 20.70 -42.88
CA SER A 18 -29.16 20.13 -42.91
C SER A 18 -29.08 18.65 -43.28
N CYS A 19 -29.13 17.75 -42.29
CA CYS A 19 -29.41 16.35 -42.54
C CYS A 19 -30.89 16.09 -42.26
N ALA A 20 -31.60 15.61 -43.28
CA ALA A 20 -33.00 15.22 -43.23
C ALA A 20 -33.22 14.13 -42.19
N VAL A 21 -34.09 14.40 -41.22
CA VAL A 21 -34.57 13.42 -40.25
C VAL A 21 -35.66 12.58 -40.94
N ARG A 22 -35.36 11.31 -41.24
CA ARG A 22 -36.39 10.31 -41.52
C ARG A 22 -37.10 9.95 -40.21
N PRO A 23 -38.42 9.90 -40.15
CA PRO A 23 -39.10 9.31 -39.00
C PRO A 23 -39.02 7.78 -39.13
N PHE A 24 -38.25 7.14 -38.25
CA PHE A 24 -38.40 5.70 -38.03
C PHE A 24 -39.57 5.50 -37.09
N THR A 25 -40.62 4.88 -37.63
CA THR A 25 -41.79 4.41 -36.92
C THR A 25 -41.37 3.36 -35.88
N THR A 26 -41.62 3.65 -34.61
CA THR A 26 -41.51 2.68 -33.53
C THR A 26 -42.83 1.91 -33.43
N ALA A 27 -42.86 0.71 -34.00
CA ALA A 27 -43.85 -0.28 -33.60
C ALA A 27 -43.42 -0.85 -32.25
N ALA A 28 -44.26 -0.65 -31.23
CA ALA A 28 -44.10 -1.28 -29.93
C ALA A 28 -44.38 -2.79 -30.03
N PRO A 29 -43.61 -3.67 -29.36
CA PRO A 29 -44.15 -4.96 -28.97
C PRO A 29 -44.96 -4.79 -27.68
N ARG A 30 -46.19 -5.32 -27.70
CA ARG A 30 -47.04 -5.51 -26.53
C ARG A 30 -46.30 -6.37 -25.50
N ALA A 31 -46.09 -5.84 -24.31
CA ALA A 31 -45.84 -6.63 -23.11
C ALA A 31 -47.17 -6.74 -22.34
N ALA A 32 -48.00 -7.71 -22.72
CA ALA A 32 -48.90 -8.34 -21.77
C ALA A 32 -48.08 -9.42 -21.06
N GLU A 33 -48.32 -9.63 -19.76
CA GLU A 33 -47.58 -10.53 -18.85
C GLU A 33 -46.34 -9.93 -18.15
N ALA A 34 -46.50 -8.75 -17.56
CA ALA A 34 -45.72 -8.35 -16.37
C ALA A 34 -46.56 -7.52 -15.37
N GLN A 35 -47.89 -7.59 -15.48
CA GLN A 35 -48.83 -6.90 -14.60
C GLN A 35 -49.47 -7.89 -13.63
N GLU A 36 -48.71 -8.44 -12.70
CA GLU A 36 -49.34 -9.02 -11.50
C GLU A 36 -48.53 -8.91 -10.20
N GLN A 37 -47.33 -8.31 -10.24
CA GLN A 37 -46.56 -8.04 -9.00
C GLN A 37 -46.14 -6.58 -8.80
N ALA A 38 -46.51 -5.67 -9.72
CA ALA A 38 -46.20 -4.24 -9.60
C ALA A 38 -47.26 -3.41 -8.84
N ALA A 39 -48.37 -4.01 -8.39
CA ALA A 39 -49.50 -3.28 -7.81
C ALA A 39 -49.31 -2.87 -6.33
N ALA A 40 -48.16 -3.16 -5.69
CA ALA A 40 -47.96 -2.89 -4.26
C ALA A 40 -47.08 -1.65 -3.91
N ALA A 41 -46.63 -0.84 -4.88
CA ALA A 41 -45.64 0.21 -4.58
C ALA A 41 -45.79 1.55 -5.32
N SER A 42 -46.99 1.97 -5.73
CA SER A 42 -47.21 3.34 -6.21
C SER A 42 -47.64 4.26 -5.05
N ARG A 43 -46.72 4.57 -4.13
CA ARG A 43 -46.81 5.78 -3.29
C ARG A 43 -46.06 6.88 -4.01
N GLU A 44 -46.73 7.98 -4.34
CA GLU A 44 -46.04 9.18 -4.81
C GLU A 44 -45.00 9.61 -3.77
N PRO A 45 -43.76 9.96 -4.17
CA PRO A 45 -42.70 10.26 -3.22
C PRO A 45 -42.97 11.60 -2.55
N SER A 46 -43.55 11.56 -1.35
CA SER A 46 -43.73 12.73 -0.49
C SER A 46 -42.40 13.44 -0.25
N ALA A 47 -42.42 14.76 -0.09
CA ALA A 47 -41.21 15.55 0.20
C ALA A 47 -40.49 15.09 1.48
N LEU A 48 -41.21 14.44 2.40
CA LEU A 48 -40.71 13.97 3.70
C LEU A 48 -40.28 12.50 3.71
N ASP A 49 -40.02 11.90 2.54
CA ASP A 49 -39.54 10.51 2.49
C ASP A 49 -38.12 10.40 3.08
N LEU A 50 -38.04 9.84 4.29
CA LEU A 50 -36.82 9.60 5.05
C LEU A 50 -36.25 8.19 4.81
N ASP A 51 -36.49 7.58 3.64
CA ASP A 51 -35.82 6.33 3.27
C ASP A 51 -34.33 6.59 2.92
N PRO A 52 -33.37 5.94 3.63
CA PRO A 52 -31.94 6.14 3.38
C PRO A 52 -31.50 5.90 1.93
N THR A 53 -32.28 5.16 1.13
CA THR A 53 -31.97 4.86 -0.28
C THR A 53 -32.43 5.92 -1.28
N THR A 54 -33.36 6.81 -0.91
CA THR A 54 -33.99 7.80 -1.81
C THR A 54 -34.04 9.23 -1.22
N VAL A 55 -33.61 9.44 0.03
CA VAL A 55 -33.59 10.74 0.72
C VAL A 55 -32.99 11.86 -0.15
N LEU A 56 -33.69 13.00 -0.21
CA LEU A 56 -33.21 14.22 -0.87
C LEU A 56 -32.12 14.92 -0.03
N PRO A 57 -31.22 15.72 -0.66
CA PRO A 57 -30.16 16.42 0.05
C PRO A 57 -30.62 17.29 1.22
N GLU A 58 -31.80 17.91 1.10
CA GLU A 58 -32.38 18.81 2.10
C GLU A 58 -32.77 18.08 3.40
N PHE A 59 -33.13 16.80 3.31
CA PHE A 59 -33.59 15.99 4.44
C PHE A 59 -32.51 15.03 4.98
N GLU A 60 -31.27 15.09 4.47
CA GLU A 60 -30.14 14.26 4.95
C GLU A 60 -29.88 14.48 6.45
N ALA A 61 -29.91 15.74 6.91
CA ALA A 61 -29.67 16.05 8.30
C ALA A 61 -30.73 15.45 9.24
N GLN A 62 -31.98 15.41 8.79
CA GLN A 62 -33.09 14.81 9.55
C GLN A 62 -32.97 13.28 9.61
N LEU A 63 -32.55 12.65 8.50
CA LEU A 63 -32.26 11.22 8.45
C LEU A 63 -31.13 10.84 9.42
N ILE A 64 -30.04 11.61 9.40
CA ILE A 64 -28.89 11.39 10.29
C ILE A 64 -29.31 11.58 11.76
N LYS A 65 -30.14 12.59 12.04
CA LYS A 65 -30.71 12.80 13.38
C LYS A 65 -31.59 11.62 13.84
N ALA A 66 -32.27 10.96 12.91
CA ALA A 66 -33.00 9.71 13.17
C ALA A 66 -32.10 8.46 13.27
N GLY A 67 -30.77 8.62 13.25
CA GLY A 67 -29.79 7.54 13.39
C GLY A 67 -29.57 6.71 12.12
N LYS A 68 -30.16 7.08 10.99
CA LYS A 68 -29.98 6.40 9.70
C LYS A 68 -28.99 7.17 8.85
N MET A 69 -28.02 6.48 8.25
CA MET A 69 -27.08 7.12 7.30
C MET A 69 -27.61 6.96 5.87
N PRO A 70 -27.51 8.01 5.03
CA PRO A 70 -27.92 7.92 3.63
C PRO A 70 -27.03 6.92 2.87
N ILE A 71 -27.64 6.09 2.02
CA ILE A 71 -26.96 5.01 1.31
C ILE A 71 -26.51 5.48 -0.08
N GLY A 72 -25.20 5.44 -0.30
CA GLY A 72 -24.56 5.77 -1.57
C GLY A 72 -24.55 7.27 -1.89
N SER A 73 -24.17 7.61 -3.12
CA SER A 73 -24.02 9.01 -3.54
C SER A 73 -25.37 9.72 -3.72
N ARG A 74 -25.38 11.05 -3.61
CA ARG A 74 -26.55 11.90 -3.92
C ARG A 74 -27.10 11.62 -5.32
N ARG A 75 -26.22 11.45 -6.31
CA ARG A 75 -26.60 11.09 -7.69
C ARG A 75 -27.36 9.76 -7.75
N ARG A 76 -26.90 8.73 -7.02
CA ARG A 76 -27.59 7.43 -6.95
C ARG A 76 -28.99 7.60 -6.39
N ARG A 77 -29.14 8.30 -5.26
CA ARG A 77 -30.44 8.51 -4.61
C ARG A 77 -31.43 9.25 -5.50
N MET A 78 -30.98 10.32 -6.17
CA MET A 78 -31.81 11.05 -7.14
C MET A 78 -32.23 10.15 -8.31
N ALA A 79 -31.30 9.39 -8.88
CA ALA A 79 -31.62 8.47 -9.98
C ALA A 79 -32.63 7.40 -9.53
N MET A 80 -32.48 6.82 -8.34
CA MET A 80 -33.43 5.83 -7.80
C MET A 80 -34.86 6.40 -7.64
N ARG A 81 -34.99 7.70 -7.38
CA ARG A 81 -36.28 8.38 -7.23
C ARG A 81 -36.90 8.76 -8.58
N THR A 82 -36.08 9.19 -9.55
CA THR A 82 -36.58 9.72 -10.83
C THR A 82 -36.67 8.69 -11.94
N THR A 83 -35.91 7.60 -11.86
CA THR A 83 -35.86 6.57 -12.91
C THR A 83 -36.64 5.33 -12.50
N GLN A 84 -37.00 4.51 -13.49
CA GLN A 84 -37.71 3.25 -13.25
C GLN A 84 -36.77 2.23 -12.61
N ASN A 85 -37.32 1.39 -11.73
CA ASN A 85 -36.56 0.36 -11.01
C ASN A 85 -36.29 -0.87 -11.91
N ILE A 86 -35.50 -0.69 -12.96
CA ILE A 86 -35.08 -1.75 -13.89
C ILE A 86 -33.68 -2.25 -13.48
N PRO A 87 -33.47 -3.57 -13.32
CA PRO A 87 -32.14 -4.12 -13.08
C PRO A 87 -31.14 -3.71 -14.18
N PHE A 88 -29.90 -3.42 -13.80
CA PHE A 88 -28.85 -2.96 -14.73
C PHE A 88 -28.68 -3.88 -15.94
N GLU A 89 -28.83 -5.18 -15.73
CA GLU A 89 -28.75 -6.20 -16.75
C GLU A 89 -29.88 -6.14 -17.80
N GLN A 90 -31.07 -5.69 -17.39
CA GLN A 90 -32.28 -5.69 -18.21
C GLN A 90 -32.51 -4.35 -18.93
N LEU A 91 -31.53 -3.45 -18.92
CA LEU A 91 -31.63 -2.17 -19.62
C LEU A 91 -31.80 -2.40 -21.13
N PRO A 92 -32.82 -1.82 -21.78
CA PRO A 92 -33.21 -2.15 -23.15
C PRO A 92 -32.35 -1.44 -24.20
N TYR A 93 -31.03 -1.54 -24.08
CA TYR A 93 -30.06 -1.04 -25.08
C TYR A 93 -29.62 -2.19 -25.98
N GLN A 94 -29.86 -2.08 -27.29
CA GLN A 94 -29.60 -3.15 -28.26
C GLN A 94 -28.17 -3.70 -28.18
N ALA A 95 -27.16 -2.84 -28.37
CA ALA A 95 -25.76 -3.24 -28.37
C ALA A 95 -25.33 -3.86 -27.03
N PHE A 96 -25.91 -3.40 -25.92
CA PHE A 96 -25.65 -3.96 -24.60
C PHE A 96 -26.22 -5.38 -24.47
N GLN A 97 -27.46 -5.60 -24.90
CA GLN A 97 -28.09 -6.92 -24.83
C GLN A 97 -27.43 -7.92 -25.78
N GLU A 98 -27.07 -7.51 -27.00
CA GLU A 98 -26.31 -8.34 -27.94
C GLU A 98 -24.95 -8.73 -27.38
N ALA A 99 -24.19 -7.78 -26.80
CA ALA A 99 -22.92 -8.08 -26.15
C ALA A 99 -23.12 -9.05 -24.97
N ARG A 100 -24.16 -8.89 -24.15
CA ARG A 100 -24.46 -9.82 -23.05
C ARG A 100 -24.75 -11.23 -23.54
N LYS A 101 -25.46 -11.41 -24.65
CA LYS A 101 -25.70 -12.73 -25.25
C LYS A 101 -24.39 -13.42 -25.64
N ILE A 102 -23.46 -12.68 -26.23
CA ILE A 102 -22.12 -13.20 -26.58
C ILE A 102 -21.37 -13.63 -25.31
N LEU A 103 -21.38 -12.80 -24.27
CA LEU A 103 -20.70 -13.12 -23.00
C LEU A 103 -21.34 -14.30 -22.26
N ALA A 104 -22.67 -14.44 -22.33
CA ALA A 104 -23.39 -15.57 -21.74
C ALA A 104 -22.99 -16.89 -22.42
N ALA A 105 -22.98 -16.93 -23.76
CA ALA A 105 -22.52 -18.10 -24.51
C ALA A 105 -21.05 -18.43 -24.22
N ASP A 106 -20.17 -17.43 -24.20
CA ASP A 106 -18.75 -17.64 -23.86
C ASP A 106 -18.56 -18.21 -22.45
N ARG A 107 -19.41 -17.79 -21.50
CA ARG A 107 -19.41 -18.29 -20.12
C ARG A 107 -19.88 -19.74 -20.04
N GLU A 108 -20.94 -20.11 -20.75
CA GLU A 108 -21.42 -21.50 -20.84
C GLU A 108 -20.30 -22.42 -21.38
N ASP A 109 -19.60 -21.99 -22.43
CA ASP A 109 -18.43 -22.71 -22.95
C ASP A 109 -17.31 -22.90 -21.91
N LYS A 110 -17.07 -21.90 -21.05
CA LYS A 110 -16.07 -22.03 -19.98
C LYS A 110 -16.54 -22.98 -18.89
N LEU A 111 -17.83 -22.98 -18.54
CA LEU A 111 -18.38 -23.90 -17.55
C LEU A 111 -18.28 -25.35 -18.04
N ALA A 112 -18.64 -25.63 -19.29
CA ALA A 112 -18.48 -26.95 -19.90
C ALA A 112 -17.01 -27.41 -19.89
N LYS A 113 -16.06 -26.51 -20.15
CA LYS A 113 -14.62 -26.81 -20.05
C LYS A 113 -14.19 -27.09 -18.61
N ILE A 114 -14.70 -26.36 -17.64
CA ILE A 114 -14.40 -26.58 -16.21
C ILE A 114 -14.86 -27.98 -15.81
N GLU A 115 -16.08 -28.38 -16.18
CA GLU A 115 -16.61 -29.72 -15.91
C GLU A 115 -15.72 -30.81 -16.54
N ALA A 116 -15.36 -30.66 -17.80
CA ALA A 116 -14.46 -31.60 -18.48
C ALA A 116 -13.07 -31.70 -17.82
N GLU A 117 -12.50 -30.59 -17.33
CA GLU A 117 -11.22 -30.61 -16.62
C GLU A 117 -11.36 -31.20 -15.21
N LEU A 118 -12.48 -30.97 -14.51
CA LEU A 118 -12.77 -31.60 -13.22
C LEU A 118 -12.93 -33.11 -13.36
N ASP A 119 -13.59 -33.59 -14.42
CA ASP A 119 -13.70 -35.01 -14.71
C ASP A 119 -12.33 -35.66 -14.98
N LYS A 120 -11.44 -34.94 -15.68
CA LYS A 120 -10.05 -35.40 -15.88
C LYS A 120 -9.29 -35.46 -14.55
N ILE A 121 -9.49 -34.49 -13.66
CA ILE A 121 -8.88 -34.51 -12.32
C ILE A 121 -9.40 -35.72 -11.54
N ALA A 122 -10.71 -35.94 -11.49
CA ALA A 122 -11.31 -37.06 -10.76
C ALA A 122 -10.81 -38.43 -11.29
N LYS A 123 -10.76 -38.60 -12.62
CA LYS A 123 -10.19 -39.82 -13.25
C LYS A 123 -8.72 -40.03 -12.90
N LEU A 124 -7.94 -38.95 -12.89
CA LEU A 124 -6.51 -39.01 -12.60
C LEU A 124 -6.26 -39.26 -11.10
N GLU A 125 -7.07 -38.71 -10.21
CA GLU A 125 -7.00 -38.97 -8.78
C GLU A 125 -7.30 -40.44 -8.47
N ALA A 126 -8.29 -41.03 -9.14
CA ALA A 126 -8.69 -42.44 -8.98
C ALA A 126 -7.67 -43.45 -9.53
N ASN A 127 -6.90 -43.10 -10.56
CA ASN A 127 -5.87 -44.00 -11.11
C ASN A 127 -4.67 -44.14 -10.17
N ASP A 128 -4.11 -45.34 -10.03
CA ASP A 128 -2.93 -45.54 -9.20
C ASP A 128 -1.66 -44.94 -9.83
N ALA A 129 -0.71 -44.57 -8.96
CA ALA A 129 0.53 -43.90 -9.37
C ALA A 129 1.44 -44.78 -10.23
N ALA A 130 1.28 -46.11 -10.15
CA ALA A 130 2.03 -47.10 -10.92
C ALA A 130 1.64 -47.11 -12.41
N ASP A 131 0.37 -46.84 -12.71
CA ASP A 131 -0.17 -46.84 -14.07
C ASP A 131 0.20 -45.57 -14.84
N VAL A 132 0.64 -44.53 -14.13
CA VAL A 132 1.09 -43.27 -14.72
C VAL A 132 2.56 -43.37 -15.12
N LYS A 133 2.84 -43.23 -16.41
CA LYS A 133 4.20 -43.15 -16.95
C LYS A 133 4.97 -42.01 -16.28
N GLY A 134 5.95 -42.35 -15.42
CA GLY A 134 6.73 -41.39 -14.62
C GLY A 134 6.37 -41.35 -13.13
N GLY A 135 5.50 -42.25 -12.66
CA GLY A 135 5.19 -42.46 -11.25
C GLY A 135 4.47 -41.29 -10.57
N GLN A 136 4.55 -41.24 -9.23
CA GLN A 136 3.86 -40.26 -8.39
C GLN A 136 4.18 -38.81 -8.75
N LYS A 137 5.45 -38.49 -9.05
CA LYS A 137 5.87 -37.12 -9.39
C LYS A 137 5.15 -36.58 -10.63
N MET A 138 5.01 -37.41 -11.67
CA MET A 138 4.32 -36.99 -12.90
C MET A 138 2.82 -36.84 -12.67
N LYS A 139 2.23 -37.72 -11.85
CA LYS A 139 0.84 -37.62 -11.41
C LYS A 139 0.58 -36.27 -10.72
N ASP A 140 1.41 -35.91 -9.75
CA ASP A 140 1.26 -34.66 -8.97
C ASP A 140 1.43 -33.41 -9.84
N VAL A 141 2.41 -33.41 -10.77
CA VAL A 141 2.62 -32.30 -11.71
C VAL A 141 1.41 -32.13 -12.63
N LYS A 142 0.85 -33.23 -13.15
CA LYS A 142 -0.32 -33.19 -14.02
C LYS A 142 -1.56 -32.71 -13.27
N LEU A 143 -1.78 -33.20 -12.04
CA LEU A 143 -2.85 -32.70 -11.16
C LEU A 143 -2.70 -31.21 -10.86
N ALA A 144 -1.49 -30.75 -10.54
CA ALA A 144 -1.22 -29.33 -10.31
C ALA A 144 -1.51 -28.48 -11.55
N SER A 145 -1.17 -28.97 -12.76
CA SER A 145 -1.46 -28.29 -14.02
C SER A 145 -2.97 -28.19 -14.28
N LEU A 146 -3.71 -29.30 -14.14
CA LEU A 146 -5.17 -29.32 -14.34
C LEU A 146 -5.87 -28.39 -13.33
N ARG A 147 -5.46 -28.42 -12.05
CA ARG A 147 -6.00 -27.53 -11.02
C ARG A 147 -5.74 -26.05 -11.33
N ARG A 148 -4.55 -25.69 -11.84
CA ARG A 148 -4.27 -24.31 -12.28
C ARG A 148 -5.14 -23.89 -13.45
N GLU A 149 -5.38 -24.79 -14.39
CA GLU A 149 -6.23 -24.53 -15.55
C GLU A 149 -7.69 -24.31 -15.13
N VAL A 150 -8.21 -25.12 -14.21
CA VAL A 150 -9.55 -24.92 -13.64
C VAL A 150 -9.66 -23.56 -12.95
N GLU A 151 -8.67 -23.16 -12.14
CA GLU A 151 -8.66 -21.83 -11.50
C GLU A 151 -8.62 -20.71 -12.56
N ARG A 152 -7.85 -20.87 -13.65
CA ARG A 152 -7.80 -19.92 -14.78
C ARG A 152 -9.16 -19.82 -15.48
N LEU A 153 -9.81 -20.93 -15.78
CA LEU A 153 -11.12 -20.95 -16.43
C LEU A 153 -12.20 -20.32 -15.55
N LYS A 154 -12.18 -20.57 -14.22
CA LYS A 154 -13.07 -19.91 -13.26
C LYS A 154 -12.93 -18.39 -13.30
N LEU A 155 -11.71 -17.87 -13.42
CA LEU A 155 -11.48 -16.43 -13.57
C LEU A 155 -12.05 -15.91 -14.90
N LEU A 156 -11.79 -16.61 -16.01
CA LEU A 156 -12.25 -16.17 -17.33
C LEU A 156 -13.77 -16.19 -17.47
N ALA A 157 -14.46 -17.13 -16.82
CA ALA A 157 -15.92 -17.24 -16.85
C ALA A 157 -16.61 -15.99 -16.28
N ASP A 158 -16.05 -15.37 -15.25
CA ASP A 158 -16.65 -14.22 -14.55
C ASP A 158 -15.93 -12.89 -14.85
N ALA A 159 -14.79 -12.91 -15.56
CA ALA A 159 -13.98 -11.71 -15.81
C ALA A 159 -14.71 -10.61 -16.61
N ASN A 160 -15.60 -11.02 -17.51
CA ASN A 160 -16.34 -10.11 -18.38
C ASN A 160 -17.73 -9.76 -17.85
N ASP A 161 -18.11 -10.25 -16.66
CA ASP A 161 -19.41 -9.91 -16.07
C ASP A 161 -19.41 -8.45 -15.56
N PRO A 162 -20.30 -7.59 -16.09
CA PRO A 162 -20.35 -6.19 -15.68
C PRO A 162 -20.79 -6.01 -14.22
N LEU A 163 -21.61 -6.90 -13.65
CA LEU A 163 -21.99 -6.84 -12.23
C LEU A 163 -20.82 -7.20 -11.31
N VAL A 164 -19.99 -8.17 -11.70
CA VAL A 164 -18.77 -8.51 -10.96
C VAL A 164 -17.84 -7.31 -10.91
N LYS A 165 -17.59 -6.68 -12.07
CA LYS A 165 -16.78 -5.46 -12.14
C LYS A 165 -17.34 -4.34 -11.27
N LYS A 166 -18.64 -4.06 -11.36
CA LYS A 166 -19.32 -3.06 -10.54
C LYS A 166 -19.15 -3.34 -9.03
N ARG A 167 -19.44 -4.56 -8.58
CA ARG A 167 -19.30 -4.96 -7.17
C ARG A 167 -17.86 -4.80 -6.67
N PHE A 168 -16.88 -5.12 -7.51
CA PHE A 168 -15.47 -4.92 -7.20
C PHE A 168 -15.12 -3.43 -7.05
N GLU A 169 -15.53 -2.59 -7.99
CA GLU A 169 -15.28 -1.14 -7.98
C GLU A 169 -15.98 -0.44 -6.80
N ASP A 170 -17.17 -0.91 -6.42
CA ASP A 170 -17.92 -0.45 -5.25
C ASP A 170 -17.31 -0.93 -3.91
N GLY A 171 -16.34 -1.86 -3.94
CA GLY A 171 -15.70 -2.43 -2.75
C GLY A 171 -16.54 -3.48 -2.01
N LEU A 172 -17.60 -3.99 -2.64
CA LEU A 172 -18.51 -5.02 -2.12
C LEU A 172 -18.18 -6.42 -2.67
N GLY A 173 -17.01 -6.58 -3.28
CA GLY A 173 -16.54 -7.85 -3.81
C GLY A 173 -16.18 -8.84 -2.69
N ASP A 174 -16.63 -10.08 -2.82
CA ASP A 174 -16.31 -11.15 -1.88
C ASP A 174 -14.92 -11.75 -2.16
N MET A 175 -13.95 -11.45 -1.30
CA MET A 175 -12.57 -11.92 -1.45
C MET A 175 -12.39 -13.45 -1.30
N ASN A 176 -13.42 -14.20 -0.91
CA ASN A 176 -13.38 -15.66 -0.99
C ASN A 176 -13.40 -16.17 -2.43
N LYS A 177 -14.07 -15.44 -3.34
CA LYS A 177 -14.14 -15.81 -4.74
C LYS A 177 -12.85 -15.43 -5.47
N PRO A 178 -12.33 -16.31 -6.35
CA PRO A 178 -11.06 -16.08 -7.03
C PRO A 178 -11.08 -14.82 -7.91
N ILE A 179 -12.22 -14.49 -8.53
CA ILE A 179 -12.32 -13.35 -9.44
C ILE A 179 -12.04 -12.02 -8.74
N TYR A 180 -12.61 -11.79 -7.55
CA TYR A 180 -12.39 -10.55 -6.81
C TYR A 180 -10.95 -10.42 -6.33
N ARG A 181 -10.31 -11.52 -5.92
CA ARG A 181 -8.88 -11.53 -5.58
C ARG A 181 -7.99 -11.21 -6.77
N ALA A 182 -8.27 -11.80 -7.93
CA ALA A 182 -7.51 -11.53 -9.16
C ALA A 182 -7.68 -10.07 -9.63
N LEU A 183 -8.89 -9.51 -9.55
CA LEU A 183 -9.13 -8.09 -9.85
C LEU A 183 -8.41 -7.17 -8.84
N ALA A 184 -8.40 -7.53 -7.56
CA ALA A 184 -7.66 -6.81 -6.52
C ALA A 184 -6.16 -6.84 -6.79
N GLU A 185 -5.61 -8.01 -7.13
CA GLU A 185 -4.20 -8.19 -7.47
C GLU A 185 -3.84 -7.36 -8.72
N LYS A 186 -4.67 -7.40 -9.77
CA LYS A 186 -4.46 -6.61 -10.99
C LYS A 186 -4.44 -5.11 -10.69
N LYS A 187 -5.37 -4.62 -9.86
CA LYS A 187 -5.43 -3.22 -9.43
C LYS A 187 -4.18 -2.84 -8.64
N TRP A 188 -3.77 -3.67 -7.68
CA TRP A 188 -2.57 -3.44 -6.87
C TRP A 188 -1.29 -3.44 -7.72
N ARG A 189 -1.14 -4.41 -8.64
CA ARG A 189 -0.01 -4.49 -9.57
C ARG A 189 0.10 -3.29 -10.49
N SER A 190 -1.02 -2.63 -10.81
CA SER A 190 -1.02 -1.48 -11.71
C SER A 190 -0.27 -0.26 -11.15
N TYR A 191 -0.29 -0.05 -9.83
CA TYR A 191 0.28 1.14 -9.19
C TYR A 191 1.00 0.85 -7.87
N ASP A 192 0.29 0.42 -6.83
CA ASP A 192 0.83 0.28 -5.47
C ASP A 192 2.03 -0.67 -5.39
N TYR A 193 1.98 -1.80 -6.11
CA TYR A 193 3.11 -2.72 -6.23
C TYR A 193 4.35 -2.05 -6.83
N ARG A 194 4.18 -1.22 -7.87
CA ARG A 194 5.28 -0.50 -8.53
C ARG A 194 5.89 0.53 -7.59
N LEU A 195 5.04 1.21 -6.83
CA LEU A 195 5.46 2.18 -5.81
C LEU A 195 6.29 1.49 -4.72
N ILE A 196 5.80 0.39 -4.14
CA ILE A 196 6.53 -0.37 -3.12
C ILE A 196 7.84 -0.92 -3.67
N THR A 197 7.82 -1.51 -4.86
CA THR A 197 9.05 -2.02 -5.51
C THR A 197 10.07 -0.91 -5.75
N GLN A 198 9.61 0.28 -6.13
CA GLN A 198 10.48 1.45 -6.24
C GLN A 198 11.06 1.84 -4.88
N ARG A 199 10.27 1.84 -3.80
CA ARG A 199 10.76 2.18 -2.45
C ARG A 199 11.75 1.17 -1.90
N ILE A 200 11.53 -0.12 -2.12
CA ILE A 200 12.47 -1.19 -1.73
C ILE A 200 13.86 -0.92 -2.36
N LYS A 201 13.88 -0.58 -3.65
CA LYS A 201 15.13 -0.27 -4.38
C LYS A 201 15.72 1.07 -3.96
N GLN A 202 14.92 2.13 -3.91
CA GLN A 202 15.37 3.49 -3.60
C GLN A 202 15.96 3.61 -2.20
N PHE A 203 15.38 2.91 -1.23
CA PHE A 203 15.85 2.90 0.15
C PHE A 203 16.72 1.69 0.45
N ASN A 204 17.33 1.03 -0.55
CA ASN A 204 18.29 -0.07 -0.37
C ASN A 204 17.86 -1.16 0.63
N ILE A 205 16.55 -1.39 0.79
CA ILE A 205 16.04 -2.44 1.68
C ILE A 205 16.58 -3.80 1.25
N VAL A 206 16.65 -3.97 -0.07
CA VAL A 206 17.51 -4.94 -0.74
C VAL A 206 18.73 -4.16 -1.26
N PRO A 207 19.97 -4.48 -0.85
CA PRO A 207 20.39 -5.69 -0.12
C PRO A 207 20.51 -5.56 1.41
N ASP A 208 20.32 -4.38 2.02
CA ASP A 208 20.75 -4.11 3.40
C ASP A 208 20.10 -5.03 4.46
N VAL A 209 18.80 -5.31 4.32
CA VAL A 209 18.04 -6.10 5.30
C VAL A 209 17.82 -7.52 4.81
N LEU A 210 17.40 -7.67 3.55
CA LEU A 210 17.15 -8.96 2.91
C LEU A 210 17.82 -9.01 1.54
N PRO A 211 18.35 -10.19 1.13
CA PRO A 211 18.97 -10.34 -0.19
C PRO A 211 17.95 -10.32 -1.33
N LYS A 212 16.71 -10.76 -1.08
CA LYS A 212 15.60 -10.75 -2.04
C LYS A 212 14.31 -10.47 -1.28
N LEU A 213 13.50 -9.55 -1.81
CA LEU A 213 12.17 -9.22 -1.30
C LEU A 213 11.25 -8.88 -2.48
N GLU A 214 10.29 -9.77 -2.75
CA GLU A 214 9.26 -9.56 -3.77
C GLU A 214 7.90 -9.58 -3.07
N PRO A 215 7.26 -8.41 -2.90
CA PRO A 215 5.94 -8.36 -2.28
C PRO A 215 4.92 -9.15 -3.12
N THR A 216 4.09 -9.95 -2.46
CA THR A 216 2.95 -10.68 -3.05
C THR A 216 1.62 -10.32 -2.36
N ALA A 217 1.64 -9.44 -1.36
CA ALA A 217 0.45 -8.89 -0.71
C ALA A 217 0.57 -7.36 -0.62
N ASP A 218 -0.59 -6.68 -0.62
CA ASP A 218 -0.64 -5.24 -0.35
C ASP A 218 -0.59 -4.99 1.15
N VAL A 219 0.24 -4.04 1.59
CA VAL A 219 0.42 -3.69 2.99
C VAL A 219 0.34 -2.18 3.14
N GLN A 220 -0.80 -1.71 3.63
CA GLN A 220 -1.07 -0.30 3.84
C GLN A 220 -0.93 0.04 5.32
N LEU A 221 -0.14 1.08 5.61
CA LEU A 221 0.15 1.53 6.96
C LEU A 221 -0.78 2.66 7.38
N TYR A 222 -1.36 2.54 8.56
CA TYR A 222 -2.17 3.58 9.19
C TYR A 222 -1.68 3.87 10.60
N PHE A 223 -1.41 5.13 10.90
CA PHE A 223 -1.34 5.60 12.28
C PHE A 223 -2.63 6.33 12.61
N ARG A 224 -3.33 5.87 13.65
CA ARG A 224 -4.68 6.34 14.00
C ARG A 224 -5.62 6.18 12.79
N GLN A 225 -6.12 7.30 12.24
CA GLN A 225 -6.98 7.30 11.05
C GLN A 225 -6.25 7.67 9.76
N SER A 226 -5.00 8.11 9.84
CA SER A 226 -4.23 8.62 8.71
C SER A 226 -3.47 7.51 7.99
N LYS A 227 -3.69 7.37 6.68
CA LYS A 227 -2.88 6.51 5.82
C LYS A 227 -1.53 7.16 5.60
N ILE A 228 -0.45 6.41 5.84
CA ILE A 228 0.92 6.85 5.57
C ILE A 228 1.35 6.30 4.21
N ALA A 229 1.94 7.15 3.35
CA ALA A 229 2.47 6.66 2.09
C ALA A 229 3.80 5.92 2.33
N PRO A 230 4.12 4.88 1.53
CA PRO A 230 5.34 4.12 1.74
C PRO A 230 6.59 4.98 1.60
N GLY A 231 7.35 5.00 2.70
CA GLY A 231 8.55 5.80 2.86
C GLY A 231 8.30 7.20 3.43
N ASP A 232 7.09 7.64 3.76
CA ASP A 232 6.94 9.00 4.32
C ASP A 232 7.66 9.17 5.66
N ILE A 233 8.07 10.40 5.96
CA ILE A 233 8.63 10.75 7.27
C ILE A 233 7.45 10.99 8.23
N VAL A 234 7.44 10.25 9.33
CA VAL A 234 6.37 10.31 10.35
C VAL A 234 6.91 10.99 11.60
N ASN A 235 6.13 11.92 12.15
CA ASN A 235 6.43 12.61 13.41
C ASN A 235 6.44 11.61 14.58
N SER A 236 7.37 11.77 15.51
CA SER A 236 7.56 10.87 16.66
C SER A 236 6.30 10.72 17.52
N GLN A 237 5.47 11.76 17.64
CA GLN A 237 4.21 11.72 18.38
C GLN A 237 3.14 10.87 17.67
N VAL A 238 3.21 10.78 16.33
CA VAL A 238 2.29 9.97 15.53
C VAL A 238 2.68 8.50 15.59
N SER A 239 3.98 8.21 15.51
CA SER A 239 4.56 6.85 15.61
C SER A 239 4.74 6.36 17.04
N GLU A 240 4.33 7.14 18.05
CA GLU A 240 4.37 6.73 19.46
C GLU A 240 3.52 5.47 19.69
N ASN A 241 2.31 5.44 19.14
CA ASN A 241 1.41 4.30 19.28
C ASN A 241 1.58 3.32 18.11
N ALA A 242 1.38 2.02 18.41
CA ALA A 242 1.47 0.97 17.41
C ALA A 242 0.50 1.21 16.23
N PRO A 243 0.94 1.01 14.97
CA PRO A 243 0.11 1.26 13.82
C PRO A 243 -0.96 0.17 13.62
N ARG A 244 -1.92 0.47 12.75
CA ARG A 244 -2.80 -0.52 12.12
C ARG A 244 -2.30 -0.80 10.70
N LEU A 245 -2.09 -2.06 10.38
CA LEU A 245 -1.83 -2.52 9.04
C LEU A 245 -3.14 -2.94 8.38
N ARG A 246 -3.32 -2.60 7.11
CA ARG A 246 -4.33 -3.22 6.26
C ARG A 246 -3.61 -4.09 5.25
N VAL A 247 -3.80 -5.40 5.35
CA VAL A 247 -3.08 -6.41 4.57
C VAL A 247 -4.08 -7.09 3.65
N GLN A 248 -3.89 -6.97 2.34
CA GLN A 248 -4.68 -7.70 1.36
C GLN A 248 -3.84 -8.81 0.74
N VAL A 249 -4.26 -10.05 0.99
CA VAL A 249 -3.70 -11.25 0.37
C VAL A 249 -4.56 -11.62 -0.85
N PHE A 250 -3.91 -12.07 -1.93
CA PHE A 250 -4.57 -12.45 -3.19
C PHE A 250 -4.71 -13.97 -3.37
N ASN A 251 -4.01 -14.75 -2.55
CA ASN A 251 -4.10 -16.21 -2.53
C ASN A 251 -5.28 -16.68 -1.67
N LYS A 252 -5.76 -17.91 -1.89
CA LYS A 252 -6.80 -18.53 -1.06
C LYS A 252 -6.24 -19.10 0.24
N GLY A 253 -7.14 -19.34 1.19
CA GLY A 253 -6.85 -19.99 2.47
C GLY A 253 -6.44 -19.03 3.58
N GLU A 254 -6.55 -19.53 4.80
CA GLU A 254 -6.04 -18.89 6.00
C GLU A 254 -4.57 -19.27 6.19
N ARG A 255 -3.78 -18.34 6.72
CA ARG A 255 -2.35 -18.56 7.00
C ARG A 255 -1.98 -17.89 8.29
N LEU A 256 -0.91 -18.38 8.92
CA LEU A 256 -0.28 -17.72 10.05
C LEU A 256 0.84 -16.81 9.54
N VAL A 257 0.90 -15.61 10.10
CA VAL A 257 1.85 -14.58 9.71
C VAL A 257 2.65 -14.12 10.92
N THR A 258 3.91 -13.82 10.68
CA THR A 258 4.81 -13.12 11.60
C THR A 258 5.03 -11.70 11.09
N VAL A 259 4.81 -10.70 11.94
CA VAL A 259 5.04 -9.28 11.66
C VAL A 259 6.27 -8.82 12.41
N VAL A 260 7.17 -8.13 11.70
CA VAL A 260 8.41 -7.59 12.25
C VAL A 260 8.55 -6.13 11.84
N VAL A 261 8.89 -5.27 12.79
CA VAL A 261 9.28 -3.89 12.50
C VAL A 261 10.73 -3.69 12.89
N VAL A 262 11.55 -3.30 11.91
CA VAL A 262 13.00 -3.16 12.05
C VAL A 262 13.42 -1.76 11.68
N ASP A 263 14.14 -1.11 12.58
CA ASP A 263 14.95 0.07 12.29
C ASP A 263 16.30 -0.40 11.77
N SER A 264 16.68 0.06 10.59
CA SER A 264 17.90 -0.40 9.89
C SER A 264 19.08 0.56 10.01
N ASP A 265 18.87 1.73 10.61
CA ASP A 265 19.84 2.84 10.57
C ASP A 265 20.18 3.35 11.98
N VAL A 266 20.25 2.46 12.96
CA VAL A 266 20.63 2.84 14.33
C VAL A 266 22.13 3.11 14.36
N PRO A 267 22.60 4.32 14.73
CA PRO A 267 24.01 4.65 14.73
C PRO A 267 24.76 3.87 15.81
N ASP A 268 25.85 3.20 15.43
CA ASP A 268 26.83 2.60 16.32
C ASP A 268 28.11 3.44 16.26
N ILE A 269 28.32 4.23 17.32
CA ILE A 269 29.42 5.18 17.43
C ILE A 269 30.77 4.46 17.64
N GLU A 270 30.75 3.32 18.33
CA GLU A 270 31.98 2.57 18.63
C GLU A 270 32.48 1.84 17.39
N GLY A 271 31.57 1.25 16.61
CA GLY A 271 31.87 0.55 15.38
C GLY A 271 31.97 1.42 14.12
N ASP A 272 31.76 2.74 14.23
CA ASP A 272 31.63 3.68 13.09
C ASP A 272 30.71 3.13 11.98
N SER A 273 29.57 2.57 12.38
CA SER A 273 28.67 1.85 11.48
C SER A 273 27.20 1.99 11.88
N PHE A 274 26.31 1.30 11.17
CA PHE A 274 24.90 1.22 11.52
C PHE A 274 24.53 -0.19 11.97
N THR A 275 23.75 -0.26 13.03
CA THR A 275 23.15 -1.49 13.54
C THR A 275 21.64 -1.50 13.30
N LYS A 276 21.04 -2.66 13.56
CA LYS A 276 19.62 -2.90 13.34
C LYS A 276 18.94 -3.13 14.68
N ARG A 277 17.73 -2.61 14.83
CA ARG A 277 16.95 -2.73 16.06
C ARG A 277 15.52 -3.16 15.78
N CYS A 278 15.04 -4.11 16.57
CA CYS A 278 13.66 -4.58 16.51
C CYS A 278 12.73 -3.67 17.32
N HIS A 279 11.81 -3.00 16.63
CA HIS A 279 10.78 -2.17 17.25
C HIS A 279 9.55 -2.98 17.65
N TYR A 280 9.24 -4.06 16.92
CA TYR A 280 8.07 -4.89 17.17
C TYR A 280 8.24 -6.27 16.54
N LEU A 281 7.77 -7.31 17.24
CA LEU A 281 7.76 -8.68 16.77
C LEU A 281 6.54 -9.42 17.31
N ALA A 282 5.68 -9.90 16.41
CA ALA A 282 4.57 -10.77 16.74
C ALA A 282 4.44 -11.90 15.72
N ALA A 283 4.05 -13.08 16.17
CA ALA A 283 3.91 -14.30 15.39
C ALA A 283 2.51 -14.92 15.57
N ASN A 284 2.21 -15.95 14.77
CA ASN A 284 0.99 -16.76 14.87
C ASN A 284 -0.29 -15.94 14.68
N ILE A 285 -0.21 -14.90 13.85
CA ILE A 285 -1.33 -14.03 13.53
C ILE A 285 -2.12 -14.67 12.38
N PRO A 286 -3.39 -15.06 12.59
CA PRO A 286 -4.23 -15.56 11.50
C PRO A 286 -4.53 -14.42 10.52
N LEU A 287 -4.35 -14.70 9.23
CA LEU A 287 -4.67 -13.78 8.16
C LEU A 287 -5.44 -14.51 7.05
N SER A 288 -6.51 -13.88 6.58
CA SER A 288 -7.33 -14.39 5.49
C SER A 288 -7.54 -13.30 4.42
N PRO A 289 -7.98 -13.65 3.20
CA PRO A 289 -8.26 -12.66 2.17
C PRO A 289 -9.44 -11.73 2.50
N THR A 290 -10.33 -12.17 3.40
CA THR A 290 -11.53 -11.44 3.83
C THR A 290 -11.26 -10.55 5.04
N ASP A 291 -10.46 -11.03 6.00
CA ASP A 291 -10.02 -10.23 7.13
C ASP A 291 -8.69 -9.54 6.84
N THR A 292 -8.78 -8.26 6.51
CA THR A 292 -7.63 -7.47 6.07
C THR A 292 -7.08 -6.55 7.16
N SER A 293 -7.75 -6.44 8.32
CA SER A 293 -7.41 -5.43 9.32
C SER A 293 -6.53 -6.02 10.41
N LEU A 294 -5.29 -5.57 10.49
CA LEU A 294 -4.31 -6.02 11.47
C LEU A 294 -3.82 -4.87 12.38
N PRO A 295 -4.54 -4.57 13.48
CA PRO A 295 -4.13 -3.56 14.44
C PRO A 295 -3.05 -4.10 15.40
N LEU A 296 -1.80 -3.66 15.25
CA LEU A 296 -0.67 -4.20 16.03
C LEU A 296 -0.81 -3.93 17.54
N GLY A 297 -1.44 -2.81 17.91
CA GLY A 297 -1.70 -2.47 19.32
C GLY A 297 -2.75 -3.33 20.02
N LYS A 298 -3.51 -4.17 19.29
CA LYS A 298 -4.47 -5.11 19.89
C LYS A 298 -3.90 -6.51 20.08
N ILE A 299 -2.70 -6.78 19.57
CA ILE A 299 -2.03 -8.07 19.69
C ILE A 299 -1.31 -8.07 21.03
N VAL A 300 -1.97 -8.59 22.06
CA VAL A 300 -1.49 -8.63 23.44
C VAL A 300 -1.27 -10.06 23.94
N ALA A 301 -1.79 -11.05 23.21
CA ALA A 301 -1.72 -12.45 23.63
C ALA A 301 -0.27 -12.94 23.72
N GLU A 302 0.06 -13.65 24.80
CA GLU A 302 1.44 -14.04 25.11
C GLU A 302 2.02 -15.07 24.12
N ASP A 303 1.14 -15.83 23.47
CA ASP A 303 1.40 -16.82 22.43
C ASP A 303 1.55 -16.20 21.02
N GLN A 304 1.42 -14.87 20.92
CA GLN A 304 1.56 -14.11 19.68
C GLN A 304 2.61 -13.00 19.79
N LEU A 305 2.60 -12.22 20.87
CA LEU A 305 3.47 -11.07 21.03
C LEU A 305 4.82 -11.48 21.62
N ALA A 306 5.91 -11.31 20.87
CA ALA A 306 7.27 -11.53 21.37
C ALA A 306 7.93 -10.24 21.85
N VAL A 307 7.91 -9.20 21.01
CA VAL A 307 8.54 -7.91 21.31
C VAL A 307 7.48 -6.82 21.17
N PRO A 308 7.10 -6.12 22.26
CA PRO A 308 6.07 -5.10 22.24
C PRO A 308 6.50 -3.88 21.41
N TRP A 309 5.54 -3.06 21.02
CA TRP A 309 5.80 -1.88 20.19
C TRP A 309 6.71 -0.90 20.94
N MET A 310 7.80 -0.52 20.29
CA MET A 310 8.64 0.59 20.70
C MET A 310 8.46 1.74 19.72
N PRO A 311 8.17 2.97 20.19
CA PRO A 311 8.08 4.15 19.35
C PRO A 311 9.28 4.28 18.40
N ALA A 312 9.04 4.74 17.18
CA ALA A 312 10.14 5.08 16.28
C ALA A 312 10.79 6.39 16.72
N PHE A 313 12.11 6.40 16.85
CA PHE A 313 12.90 7.57 17.22
C PHE A 313 14.25 7.56 16.51
N SER A 314 14.82 8.73 16.34
CA SER A 314 16.15 8.96 15.79
C SER A 314 16.85 9.99 16.66
N GLN A 315 18.18 9.90 16.82
CA GLN A 315 18.95 10.85 17.62
C GLN A 315 19.16 12.16 16.87
N LYS A 316 19.38 13.26 17.60
CA LYS A 316 19.57 14.57 16.97
C LYS A 316 20.84 14.57 16.10
N GLY A 317 20.71 14.99 14.85
CA GLY A 317 21.82 15.06 13.89
C GLY A 317 22.16 13.73 13.20
N ALA A 318 21.53 12.62 13.59
CA ALA A 318 21.50 11.40 12.79
C ALA A 318 20.75 11.64 11.47
N PRO A 319 21.04 10.87 10.41
CA PRO A 319 20.18 10.84 9.23
C PRO A 319 18.79 10.29 9.58
N TYR A 320 17.88 10.26 8.60
CA TYR A 320 16.60 9.58 8.80
C TYR A 320 16.79 8.08 9.06
N HIS A 321 15.95 7.51 9.90
CA HIS A 321 15.91 6.08 10.18
C HIS A 321 14.82 5.40 9.34
N ARG A 322 15.15 4.30 8.66
CA ARG A 322 14.21 3.48 7.88
C ARG A 322 13.54 2.43 8.76
N LEU A 323 12.25 2.59 9.03
CA LEU A 323 11.43 1.65 9.80
C LEU A 323 10.68 0.72 8.85
N GLY A 324 11.33 -0.40 8.50
CA GLY A 324 10.76 -1.42 7.63
C GLY A 324 9.79 -2.32 8.37
N ILE A 325 8.59 -2.49 7.82
CA ILE A 325 7.54 -3.39 8.32
C ILE A 325 7.48 -4.59 7.39
N TYR A 326 7.85 -5.75 7.91
CA TYR A 326 7.97 -7.00 7.16
C TYR A 326 6.90 -7.98 7.63
N LEU A 327 6.18 -8.56 6.66
CA LEU A 327 5.23 -9.64 6.91
C LEU A 327 5.81 -10.91 6.32
N LEU A 328 5.96 -11.92 7.17
CA LEU A 328 6.49 -13.22 6.81
C LEU A 328 5.44 -14.29 7.02
N GLU A 329 5.28 -15.17 6.05
CA GLU A 329 4.35 -16.28 6.09
C GLU A 329 5.04 -17.46 6.80
N GLN A 330 4.29 -18.08 7.69
CA GLN A 330 4.70 -19.32 8.36
C GLN A 330 4.31 -20.51 7.48
N ARG A 331 4.99 -21.65 7.67
CA ARG A 331 4.62 -22.88 6.97
C ARG A 331 3.23 -23.34 7.44
N ALA A 332 2.46 -23.92 6.53
CA ALA A 332 1.11 -24.38 6.84
C ALA A 332 1.14 -25.43 7.96
N GLY A 333 0.42 -25.16 9.05
CA GLY A 333 0.33 -26.03 10.23
C GLY A 333 1.45 -25.83 11.27
N ASP A 334 2.51 -25.12 10.93
CA ASP A 334 3.62 -24.85 11.84
C ASP A 334 3.37 -23.54 12.59
N LYS A 335 3.16 -23.63 13.91
CA LYS A 335 3.16 -22.46 14.79
C LYS A 335 4.59 -22.16 15.23
N VAL A 336 4.95 -20.87 15.21
CA VAL A 336 6.25 -20.42 15.71
C VAL A 336 6.20 -20.39 17.24
N ASP A 337 7.25 -20.90 17.88
CA ASP A 337 7.41 -20.79 19.32
C ASP A 337 7.74 -19.34 19.72
N VAL A 338 6.78 -18.69 20.35
CA VAL A 338 6.89 -17.28 20.78
C VAL A 338 7.77 -17.14 22.01
N ALA A 339 7.90 -18.17 22.86
CA ALA A 339 8.82 -18.13 24.00
C ALA A 339 10.27 -18.06 23.50
N ALA A 340 10.63 -18.93 22.55
CA ALA A 340 11.95 -18.87 21.90
C ALA A 340 12.19 -17.52 21.19
N LEU A 341 11.18 -16.91 20.56
CA LEU A 341 11.31 -15.58 19.98
C LEU A 341 11.57 -14.50 21.04
N LYS A 342 10.89 -14.56 22.19
CA LYS A 342 11.11 -13.63 23.30
C LYS A 342 12.53 -13.74 23.81
N GLU A 343 13.00 -14.95 24.09
CA GLU A 343 14.35 -15.18 24.61
C GLU A 343 15.43 -14.70 23.64
N LEU A 344 15.30 -15.02 22.34
CA LEU A 344 16.30 -14.67 21.34
C LEU A 344 16.33 -13.17 20.99
N TYR A 345 15.21 -12.45 21.13
CA TYR A 345 15.07 -11.09 20.60
C TYR A 345 14.62 -10.05 21.63
N ALA A 346 14.58 -10.39 22.93
CA ALA A 346 14.25 -9.46 24.02
C ALA A 346 15.14 -8.21 24.04
N ALA A 347 16.43 -8.36 23.70
CA ALA A 347 17.40 -7.27 23.70
C ALA A 347 17.16 -6.21 22.61
N ARG A 348 16.38 -6.54 21.56
CA ARG A 348 16.05 -5.70 20.39
C ARG A 348 17.21 -5.27 19.50
N ASP A 349 18.36 -4.92 20.07
CA ASP A 349 19.53 -4.42 19.36
C ASP A 349 20.31 -5.55 18.67
N GLY A 350 21.04 -5.22 17.60
CA GLY A 350 21.75 -6.22 16.78
C GLY A 350 20.82 -7.17 16.00
N PHE A 351 19.55 -6.81 15.81
CA PHE A 351 18.55 -7.69 15.21
C PHE A 351 18.84 -8.02 13.74
N SER A 352 18.82 -9.31 13.39
CA SER A 352 18.99 -9.78 12.02
C SER A 352 17.75 -10.49 11.50
N LEU A 353 17.00 -9.81 10.63
CA LEU A 353 15.81 -10.37 9.97
C LEU A 353 16.14 -11.62 9.15
N LYS A 354 17.30 -11.65 8.49
CA LYS A 354 17.78 -12.80 7.71
C LYS A 354 17.96 -14.03 8.61
N SER A 355 18.63 -13.87 9.75
CA SER A 355 18.85 -14.97 10.70
C SER A 355 17.53 -15.49 11.26
N MET A 356 16.61 -14.59 11.63
CA MET A 356 15.30 -14.98 12.13
C MET A 356 14.48 -15.74 11.08
N ARG A 357 14.44 -15.23 9.85
CA ARG A 357 13.79 -15.90 8.71
C ARG A 357 14.30 -17.33 8.52
N ASP A 358 15.61 -17.51 8.53
CA ASP A 358 16.24 -18.81 8.26
C ASP A 358 16.02 -19.79 9.42
N LYS A 359 16.09 -19.32 10.68
CA LYS A 359 15.84 -20.15 11.89
C LYS A 359 14.41 -20.69 11.96
N PHE A 360 13.42 -19.85 11.65
CA PHE A 360 12.00 -20.20 11.74
C PHE A 360 11.38 -20.60 10.40
N GLY A 361 12.19 -20.73 9.34
CA GLY A 361 11.74 -21.18 8.02
C GLY A 361 10.68 -20.29 7.37
N LEU A 362 10.73 -18.98 7.64
CA LEU A 362 9.70 -18.01 7.24
C LEU A 362 9.93 -17.47 5.82
N THR A 363 8.85 -17.07 5.14
CA THR A 363 8.93 -16.49 3.79
C THR A 363 8.39 -15.06 3.77
N PRO A 364 9.21 -14.04 3.45
CA PRO A 364 8.73 -12.66 3.38
C PRO A 364 7.81 -12.48 2.17
N PHE A 365 6.61 -11.93 2.40
CA PHE A 365 5.59 -11.76 1.36
C PHE A 365 4.95 -10.37 1.33
N GLY A 366 4.98 -9.64 2.45
CA GLY A 366 4.45 -8.29 2.55
C GLY A 366 5.49 -7.31 3.07
N PHE A 367 5.45 -6.07 2.57
CA PHE A 367 6.38 -5.03 2.99
C PHE A 367 5.74 -3.64 2.96
N SER A 368 6.02 -2.85 3.98
CA SER A 368 5.77 -1.41 4.01
C SER A 368 6.91 -0.71 4.75
N LEU A 369 6.98 0.61 4.65
CA LEU A 369 8.07 1.40 5.23
C LEU A 369 7.54 2.78 5.61
N PHE A 370 8.06 3.31 6.69
CA PHE A 370 8.06 4.74 6.96
C PHE A 370 9.43 5.15 7.48
N ARG A 371 9.70 6.45 7.52
CA ARG A 371 10.95 6.99 8.07
C ARG A 371 10.68 7.80 9.33
N SER A 372 11.66 7.86 10.22
CA SER A 372 11.64 8.76 11.37
C SER A 372 12.89 9.64 11.37
N VAL A 373 12.76 10.84 11.92
CA VAL A 373 13.84 11.82 12.10
C VAL A 373 13.70 12.45 13.48
N TRP A 374 14.76 13.06 13.98
CA TRP A 374 14.65 13.91 15.17
C TRP A 374 13.69 15.08 14.89
N ASP A 375 12.67 15.21 15.72
CA ASP A 375 11.73 16.33 15.74
C ASP A 375 11.59 16.94 17.14
N GLU A 376 10.77 17.99 17.27
CA GLU A 376 10.55 18.70 18.54
C GLU A 376 9.97 17.81 19.65
N ASN A 377 9.24 16.76 19.26
CA ASN A 377 8.53 15.86 20.17
C ASN A 377 9.36 14.63 20.58
N THR A 378 10.46 14.36 19.88
CA THR A 378 11.23 13.12 20.02
C THR A 378 11.74 12.94 21.45
N ALA A 379 12.29 14.01 22.05
CA ALA A 379 12.77 13.98 23.43
C ALA A 379 11.66 13.62 24.44
N ALA A 380 10.45 14.16 24.26
CA ALA A 380 9.30 13.88 25.12
C ALA A 380 8.74 12.46 24.94
N VAL A 381 8.76 11.93 23.71
CA VAL A 381 8.41 10.53 23.43
C VAL A 381 9.44 9.60 24.09
N MET A 382 10.73 9.86 23.92
CA MET A 382 11.79 9.06 24.53
C MET A 382 11.68 9.05 26.06
N ALA A 383 11.44 10.21 26.68
CA ALA A 383 11.28 10.31 28.13
C ALA A 383 10.07 9.51 28.66
N ARG A 384 8.92 9.56 27.97
CA ARG A 384 7.70 8.82 28.37
C ARG A 384 7.88 7.31 28.31
N HIS A 385 8.74 6.81 27.44
CA HIS A 385 9.01 5.38 27.24
C HIS A 385 10.36 4.92 27.82
N GLY A 386 11.04 5.78 28.60
CA GLY A 386 12.31 5.44 29.25
C GLY A 386 13.47 5.15 28.28
N ILE A 387 13.44 5.73 27.08
CA ILE A 387 14.43 5.49 26.03
C ILE A 387 15.62 6.45 26.22
N PRO A 388 16.87 5.95 26.34
CA PRO A 388 18.06 6.78 26.53
C PRO A 388 18.53 7.44 25.22
N GLY A 389 19.37 8.47 25.34
CA GLY A 389 20.07 9.11 24.20
C GLY A 389 19.39 10.32 23.60
N ALA A 390 18.38 10.91 24.28
CA ALA A 390 17.75 12.16 23.85
C ALA A 390 18.67 13.39 24.06
N ASP A 391 19.66 13.26 24.92
CA ASP A 391 20.68 14.25 25.27
C ASP A 391 21.92 14.22 24.35
N VAL A 392 21.97 13.27 23.40
CA VAL A 392 23.09 13.09 22.47
C VAL A 392 22.79 13.79 21.13
N GLU A 393 23.77 14.54 20.62
CA GLU A 393 23.73 15.16 19.28
C GLU A 393 24.91 14.68 18.44
N LEU A 394 24.60 14.01 17.32
CA LEU A 394 25.58 13.60 16.32
C LEU A 394 25.89 14.77 15.39
N ARG A 395 27.17 14.96 15.10
CA ARG A 395 27.65 15.98 14.15
C ARG A 395 28.48 15.34 13.05
N PRO A 396 28.45 15.87 11.83
CA PRO A 396 29.29 15.37 10.76
C PRO A 396 30.77 15.39 11.15
N THR A 397 31.45 14.26 10.94
CA THR A 397 32.89 14.15 11.15
C THR A 397 33.63 15.11 10.22
N ARG A 398 34.41 16.02 10.80
CA ARG A 398 35.20 16.97 10.03
C ARG A 398 36.45 16.29 9.48
N VAL A 399 36.48 16.07 8.17
CA VAL A 399 37.68 15.58 7.49
C VAL A 399 38.61 16.77 7.22
N HIS A 400 39.72 16.82 7.95
CA HIS A 400 40.74 17.85 7.74
C HIS A 400 41.60 17.55 6.52
N SER A 401 42.10 18.60 5.87
CA SER A 401 43.03 18.45 4.74
C SER A 401 44.28 17.69 5.18
N LEU A 402 44.58 16.58 4.50
CA LEU A 402 45.82 15.83 4.67
C LEU A 402 47.06 16.54 4.11
N LYS A 403 46.86 17.60 3.31
CA LYS A 403 47.98 18.38 2.75
C LYS A 403 48.72 19.11 3.88
N PRO A 404 50.05 18.95 3.99
CA PRO A 404 50.81 19.67 5.01
C PRO A 404 50.73 21.19 4.76
N PRO A 405 50.88 22.01 5.81
CA PRO A 405 50.90 23.45 5.65
C PRO A 405 52.12 23.87 4.80
N VAL A 406 51.87 24.39 3.60
CA VAL A 406 52.92 24.92 2.72
C VAL A 406 53.07 26.43 2.92
N LYS A 407 54.30 26.94 2.83
CA LYS A 407 54.56 28.39 2.86
C LYS A 407 53.76 29.08 1.74
N PRO A 408 53.09 30.20 2.03
CA PRO A 408 52.31 30.90 1.02
C PRO A 408 53.22 31.41 -0.10
N ARG A 409 52.85 31.11 -1.35
CA ARG A 409 53.56 31.51 -2.56
C ARG A 409 52.91 32.78 -3.14
N GLY A 410 53.69 33.59 -3.85
CA GLY A 410 53.26 34.89 -4.40
C GLY A 410 54.14 36.04 -3.93
N TRP A 411 54.19 37.12 -4.71
CA TRP A 411 55.06 38.27 -4.42
C TRP A 411 54.62 38.98 -3.13
N GLU A 412 53.31 39.10 -2.95
CA GLU A 412 52.63 39.72 -1.82
C GLU A 412 52.70 38.86 -0.56
N ALA A 413 52.60 37.53 -0.73
CA ALA A 413 52.70 36.56 0.36
C ALA A 413 54.09 36.55 1.00
N LYS A 414 55.14 36.63 0.19
CA LYS A 414 56.54 36.65 0.65
C LYS A 414 56.92 37.95 1.39
N ARG A 415 56.15 39.03 1.20
CA ARG A 415 56.47 40.39 1.72
C ARG A 415 55.55 40.86 2.85
N GLN A 416 54.99 39.91 3.60
CA GLN A 416 54.09 40.19 4.72
C GLN A 416 54.80 40.61 6.02
N GLY A 417 56.10 40.38 6.13
CA GLY A 417 56.88 40.63 7.34
C GLY A 417 57.25 42.10 7.55
N PRO A 418 57.71 42.47 8.78
CA PRO A 418 58.12 43.85 9.11
C PRO A 418 59.24 44.41 8.24
N LYS A 419 60.12 43.55 7.70
CA LYS A 419 61.18 43.92 6.75
C LYS A 419 60.66 44.71 5.53
N TYR A 420 59.42 44.47 5.12
CA TYR A 420 58.81 45.08 3.94
C TYR A 420 57.71 46.10 4.30
N ARG A 421 57.81 46.75 5.46
CA ARG A 421 56.79 47.70 5.95
C ARG A 421 56.45 48.81 4.96
N HIS A 422 57.45 49.30 4.21
CA HIS A 422 57.26 50.30 3.15
C HIS A 422 56.40 49.79 1.97
N LEU A 423 56.26 48.47 1.79
CA LEU A 423 55.43 47.82 0.76
C LEU A 423 54.09 47.32 1.30
N TRP A 424 53.75 47.60 2.56
CA TRP A 424 52.49 47.12 3.15
C TRP A 424 51.24 47.72 2.50
N LYS A 425 51.35 48.87 1.84
CA LYS A 425 50.27 49.42 1.00
C LYS A 425 49.82 48.48 -0.13
N TYR A 426 50.74 47.66 -0.66
CA TYR A 426 50.46 46.71 -1.74
C TYR A 426 50.21 45.29 -1.24
N THR A 427 50.62 44.98 -0.02
CA THR A 427 50.68 43.58 0.46
C THR A 427 49.67 43.29 1.58
N LYS A 428 49.23 44.29 2.36
CA LYS A 428 48.22 44.13 3.44
C LYS A 428 46.84 44.57 2.96
N ARG A 429 45.80 44.02 3.62
CA ARG A 429 44.38 44.36 3.35
C ARG A 429 43.96 44.13 1.89
N ILE A 430 44.58 43.17 1.20
CA ILE A 430 44.16 42.76 -0.14
C ILE A 430 42.86 41.96 -0.01
N LYS A 431 41.80 42.43 -0.66
CA LYS A 431 40.47 41.82 -0.60
C LYS A 431 40.53 40.31 -0.91
N GLY A 432 40.13 39.49 0.06
CA GLY A 432 40.10 38.03 -0.07
C GLY A 432 41.45 37.31 0.03
N ILE A 433 42.57 38.03 0.21
CA ILE A 433 43.93 37.47 0.16
C ILE A 433 44.74 37.82 1.42
N SER A 434 44.68 39.05 1.93
CA SER A 434 45.40 39.47 3.14
C SER A 434 44.55 40.44 3.98
N ASN A 435 44.75 40.42 5.30
CA ASN A 435 44.16 41.37 6.23
C ASN A 435 45.25 42.26 6.86
N ALA A 436 44.88 43.09 7.84
CA ALA A 436 45.84 43.95 8.54
C ALA A 436 46.92 43.15 9.32
N LYS A 437 46.60 41.92 9.74
CA LYS A 437 47.50 41.04 10.49
C LYS A 437 48.42 40.23 9.56
N GLY A 438 48.00 39.94 8.33
CA GLY A 438 48.84 39.31 7.31
C GLY A 438 48.08 38.51 6.27
N TRP A 439 48.75 37.55 5.64
CA TRP A 439 48.13 36.66 4.65
C TRP A 439 46.98 35.89 5.29
N ILE A 440 45.84 35.83 4.61
CA ILE A 440 44.69 35.05 5.09
C ILE A 440 45.05 33.58 4.87
N LYS A 441 45.25 32.83 5.96
CA LYS A 441 45.27 31.36 5.89
C LYS A 441 43.85 30.96 5.48
N ARG A 442 43.65 30.56 4.22
CA ARG A 442 42.45 29.79 3.87
C ARG A 442 42.52 28.52 4.71
N ARG A 443 41.63 28.42 5.69
CA ARG A 443 41.46 27.22 6.50
C ARG A 443 40.96 26.07 5.64
#